data_AF-A0AAJ4Y0D8-F1
#
_entry.id   AF-A0AAJ4Y0D8-F1
#
_cell.length_a   1.000
_cell.length_b   1.000
_cell.length_c   1.000
_cell.angle_alpha   90.00
_cell.angle_beta   90.00
_cell.angle_gamma   90.00
#
_symmetry.space_group_name_H-M   'P 1'
#
loop_
_entity.id
_entity.type
_entity.pdbx_description
1 polymer ?
#
loop_
_entity_poly.entity_id
_entity_poly.type
_entity_poly.pdbx_seq_one_letter_code
_entity_poly.pdbx_strand_id
1 'polypeptide(L)'
;MAGSSHGHTPAAWTGVIIAFIGFCVAGAFMVMANPLGFWAGMVIVVLGGVVGMAMRAAGLGQPKRTAAPAVAHPVREAVGAES
;
A
#
# COMPACT_ATOMS: atom_id res chain seq x y z
N MET A 1 8.88 -20.74 -3.37
CA MET A 1 7.55 -20.26 -3.77
C MET A 1 7.07 -19.25 -2.73
N ALA A 2 6.85 -17.99 -3.11
CA ALA A 2 6.44 -16.94 -2.17
C ALA A 2 4.99 -17.21 -1.70
N GLY A 3 4.90 -17.82 -0.52
CA GLY A 3 3.64 -18.17 0.11
C GLY A 3 2.87 -16.95 0.57
N SER A 4 1.56 -17.13 0.56
CA SER A 4 0.60 -16.48 1.47
C SER A 4 0.24 -15.03 1.14
N SER A 5 -0.91 -14.85 0.48
CA SER A 5 -1.99 -13.96 0.92
C SER A 5 -1.60 -12.57 1.45
N HIS A 6 -0.98 -11.71 0.63
CA HIS A 6 -0.76 -10.30 0.96
C HIS A 6 -1.05 -9.41 -0.25
N GLY A 7 -2.21 -8.75 -0.26
CA GLY A 7 -2.46 -7.57 -1.12
C GLY A 7 -2.45 -7.79 -2.64
N HIS A 8 -2.99 -8.89 -3.17
CA HIS A 8 -3.06 -9.17 -4.61
C HIS A 8 -4.08 -8.32 -5.39
N THR A 9 -4.54 -7.19 -4.87
CA THR A 9 -5.35 -6.28 -5.67
C THR A 9 -4.40 -5.33 -6.40
N PRO A 10 -4.32 -5.37 -7.74
CA PRO A 10 -3.45 -4.48 -8.53
C PRO A 10 -3.66 -2.99 -8.19
N ALA A 11 -4.83 -2.67 -7.67
CA ALA A 11 -5.21 -1.37 -7.11
C ALA A 11 -4.30 -0.79 -6.04
N ALA A 12 -3.70 -1.63 -5.20
CA ALA A 12 -2.81 -1.13 -4.16
C ALA A 12 -1.44 -0.73 -4.73
N TRP A 13 -1.00 -1.41 -5.79
CA TRP A 13 0.34 -1.24 -6.34
C TRP A 13 0.40 -0.19 -7.46
N THR A 14 -0.69 0.03 -8.19
CA THR A 14 -0.78 1.06 -9.26
C THR A 14 -0.51 2.47 -8.73
N GLY A 15 -1.16 2.88 -7.64
CA GLY A 15 -0.95 4.20 -7.05
C GLY A 15 0.49 4.40 -6.58
N VAL A 16 1.11 3.36 -6.00
CA VAL A 16 2.49 3.39 -5.52
C VAL A 16 3.48 3.49 -6.69
N ILE A 17 3.30 2.70 -7.76
CA ILE A 17 4.16 2.78 -8.95
C ILE A 17 4.10 4.18 -9.55
N ILE A 18 2.91 4.76 -9.72
CA ILE A 18 2.75 6.09 -10.31
C ILE A 18 3.42 7.15 -9.43
N ALA A 19 3.21 7.09 -8.11
CA ALA A 19 3.86 8.00 -7.18
C ALA A 19 5.40 7.85 -7.19
N PHE A 20 5.90 6.61 -7.32
CA PHE A 20 7.33 6.34 -7.39
C PHE A 20 7.96 6.92 -8.66
N ILE A 21 7.29 6.79 -9.81
CA ILE A 21 7.72 7.42 -11.07
C ILE A 21 7.75 8.95 -10.91
N GLY A 22 6.68 9.54 -10.36
CA GLY A 22 6.63 10.99 -10.13
C GLY A 22 7.73 11.50 -9.20
N PHE A 23 8.03 10.74 -8.14
CA PHE A 23 9.13 11.02 -7.23
C PHE A 23 10.50 10.97 -7.93
N CYS A 24 10.76 9.94 -8.74
CA CYS A 24 11.99 9.84 -9.51
C CYS A 24 12.16 11.00 -10.51
N VAL A 25 11.09 11.38 -11.20
CA VAL A 25 11.07 12.52 -12.13
C VAL A 25 11.34 13.83 -11.38
N ALA A 26 10.64 14.06 -10.27
CA ALA A 26 10.85 15.25 -9.44
C ALA A 26 12.29 15.33 -8.91
N GLY A 27 12.86 14.21 -8.45
CA GLY A 27 14.24 14.12 -7.98
C GLY A 27 15.26 14.43 -9.08
N ALA A 28 15.08 13.88 -10.28
CA ALA A 28 15.96 14.16 -11.42
C ALA A 28 15.96 15.64 -11.80
N PHE A 29 14.79 16.29 -11.87
CA PHE A 29 14.68 17.71 -12.20
C PHE A 29 15.10 18.65 -11.08
N MET A 30 14.98 18.22 -9.82
CA MET A 30 15.55 18.95 -8.68
C MET A 30 17.07 19.06 -8.81
N VAL A 31 17.76 17.97 -9.19
CA VAL A 31 19.22 17.98 -9.39
C VAL A 31 19.63 18.86 -10.58
N MET A 32 18.80 18.90 -11.63
CA MET A 32 19.03 19.77 -12.80
C MET A 32 18.66 21.24 -12.57
N ALA A 33 18.30 21.63 -11.33
CA ALA A 33 17.84 22.99 -10.98
C ALA A 33 16.74 23.52 -11.92
N ASN A 34 15.85 22.64 -12.40
CA ASN A 34 14.77 22.98 -13.31
C ASN A 34 13.42 22.93 -12.59
N PRO A 35 12.88 24.08 -12.14
CA PRO A 35 11.66 24.11 -11.35
C PRO A 35 10.43 23.59 -12.12
N LEU A 36 10.38 23.79 -13.44
CA LEU A 36 9.26 23.34 -14.27
C LEU A 36 9.19 21.80 -14.32
N GLY A 37 10.34 21.15 -14.46
CA GLY A 37 10.42 19.68 -14.43
C GLY A 37 10.10 19.09 -13.06
N PHE A 38 10.47 19.78 -11.97
CA PHE A 38 10.07 19.38 -10.61
C PHE A 38 8.55 19.41 -10.43
N TRP A 39 7.89 20.50 -10.86
CA TRP A 39 6.43 20.61 -10.80
C TRP A 39 5.73 19.56 -11.67
N ALA A 40 6.28 19.22 -12.83
CA ALA A 40 5.78 18.12 -13.65
C ALA A 40 5.82 16.78 -12.89
N GLY A 41 6.93 16.50 -12.19
CA GLY A 41 7.04 15.33 -11.31
C GLY A 41 6.01 15.35 -10.17
N MET A 42 5.79 16.50 -9.53
CA MET A 42 4.78 16.67 -8.49
C MET A 42 3.36 16.41 -8.99
N VAL A 43 3.01 16.85 -10.21
CA VAL A 43 1.71 16.54 -10.83
C VAL A 43 1.52 15.03 -10.99
N ILE A 44 2.58 14.30 -11.38
CA ILE A 44 2.54 12.83 -11.51
C ILE A 44 2.29 12.16 -10.15
N VAL A 45 2.93 12.64 -9.08
CA VAL A 45 2.70 12.13 -7.72
C VAL A 45 1.25 12.31 -7.29
N VAL A 46 0.69 13.50 -7.52
CA VAL A 46 -0.72 13.80 -7.21
C VAL A 46 -1.66 12.89 -8.01
N LEU A 47 -1.37 12.65 -9.29
CA LEU A 47 -2.13 11.70 -10.12
C LEU A 47 -2.10 10.28 -9.54
N GLY A 48 -0.96 9.82 -9.00
CA GLY A 48 -0.86 8.53 -8.32
C GLY A 48 -1.81 8.42 -7.11
N GLY A 49 -1.93 9.50 -6.33
CA GLY A 49 -2.89 9.60 -5.23
C GLY A 49 -4.35 9.60 -5.71
N VAL A 50 -4.65 10.33 -6.78
CA VAL A 50 -6.00 10.37 -7.40
C VAL A 50 -6.39 8.98 -7.91
N VAL A 51 -5.48 8.26 -8.58
CA VAL A 51 -5.71 6.90 -9.06
C VAL A 51 -5.93 5.94 -7.89
N GLY A 52 -5.12 6.01 -6.83
CA GLY A 52 -5.32 5.21 -5.62
C GLY A 52 -6.68 5.45 -4.97
N MET A 53 -7.13 6.70 -4.91
CA MET A 53 -8.46 7.06 -4.40
C MET A 53 -9.58 6.57 -5.32
N ALA A 54 -9.43 6.70 -6.64
CA ALA A 54 -10.40 6.21 -7.61
C ALA A 54 -10.56 4.68 -7.53
N MET A 55 -9.47 3.95 -7.36
CA MET A 55 -9.51 2.48 -7.24
C MET A 55 -10.12 2.03 -5.91
N ARG A 56 -9.90 2.80 -4.84
CA ARG A 56 -10.59 2.60 -3.56
C ARG A 56 -12.09 2.87 -3.66
N ALA A 57 -12.49 3.91 -4.41
CA ALA A 57 -13.89 4.22 -4.69
C ALA A 57 -14.55 3.17 -5.60
N ALA A 58 -13.80 2.56 -6.52
CA ALA A 58 -14.24 1.49 -7.40
C ALA A 58 -14.40 0.12 -6.69
N GLY A 59 -14.24 0.04 -5.37
CA GLY A 59 -14.41 -1.21 -4.61
C GLY A 59 -13.25 -2.21 -4.74
N LEU A 60 -12.15 -1.81 -5.40
CA LEU A 60 -10.91 -2.60 -5.48
C LEU A 60 -9.99 -2.37 -4.27
N GLY A 61 -10.43 -1.60 -3.29
CA GLY A 61 -9.73 -1.45 -2.00
C GLY A 61 -9.99 -2.65 -1.09
N GLN A 62 -9.01 -3.01 -0.26
CA GLN A 62 -9.18 -4.06 0.74
C GLN A 62 -10.36 -3.72 1.68
N PRO A 63 -11.29 -4.65 1.94
CA PRO A 63 -12.33 -4.45 2.92
C PRO A 63 -11.66 -4.21 4.29
N LYS A 64 -12.03 -3.11 4.94
CA LYS A 64 -11.56 -2.77 6.28
C LYS A 64 -12.06 -3.89 7.20
N ARG A 65 -11.18 -4.84 7.56
CA ARG A 65 -11.51 -5.90 8.51
C ARG A 65 -11.74 -5.20 9.85
N THR A 66 -12.99 -4.85 10.13
CA THR A 66 -13.44 -4.48 11.46
C THR A 66 -12.92 -5.56 12.40
N ALA A 67 -12.16 -5.15 13.41
CA ALA A 67 -11.53 -6.05 14.36
C ALA A 67 -12.56 -7.08 14.84
N ALA A 68 -12.39 -8.34 14.44
CA ALA A 68 -13.09 -9.43 15.10
C ALA A 68 -12.57 -9.45 16.55
N PRO A 69 -13.44 -9.54 17.56
CA PRO A 69 -13.01 -9.57 18.94
C PRO A 69 -12.06 -10.75 19.11
N ALA A 70 -10.92 -10.50 19.76
CA ALA A 70 -9.95 -11.53 20.08
C ALA A 70 -10.67 -12.67 20.80
N VAL A 71 -10.92 -13.77 20.09
CA VAL A 71 -11.44 -14.98 20.69
C VAL A 71 -10.36 -15.47 21.63
N ALA A 72 -10.64 -15.38 22.93
CA ALA A 72 -9.74 -15.82 23.99
C ALA A 72 -9.27 -17.25 23.71
N HIS A 73 -7.97 -17.44 23.59
CA HIS A 73 -7.37 -18.76 23.59
C HIS A 73 -7.73 -19.46 24.91
N PRO A 74 -8.43 -20.61 24.89
CA PRO A 74 -8.67 -21.33 26.11
C PRO A 74 -7.33 -21.90 26.59
N VAL A 75 -7.00 -21.57 27.84
CA VAL A 75 -5.93 -22.15 28.64
C VAL A 75 -6.09 -23.68 28.67
N ARG A 76 -5.44 -24.39 27.76
CA ARG A 76 -5.29 -25.86 27.81
C ARG A 76 -3.89 -26.26 27.38
N GLU A 77 -2.92 -25.96 28.25
CA GLU A 77 -1.60 -26.62 28.19
C GLU A 77 -0.84 -26.48 29.52
N ALA A 78 -1.56 -26.41 30.65
CA ALA A 78 -0.94 -26.31 31.97
C ALA A 78 -0.92 -27.62 32.77
N VAL A 79 -1.62 -28.68 32.37
CA VAL A 79 -1.77 -29.87 33.23
C VAL A 79 -1.98 -31.15 32.41
N GLY A 80 -0.94 -32.00 32.32
CA GLY A 80 -1.12 -33.45 32.16
C GLY A 80 -0.76 -34.06 30.81
N ALA A 81 0.52 -34.42 30.66
CA ALA A 81 1.14 -35.42 29.76
C ALA A 81 2.53 -34.82 29.45
N GLU A 82 3.66 -35.35 29.88
CA GLU A 82 4.06 -36.74 29.97
C GLU A 82 5.38 -36.81 30.74
N SER A 83 5.46 -37.79 31.63
CA SER A 83 6.65 -38.28 32.34
C SER A 83 7.58 -39.09 31.46
#